data_AF-A0A1F6U603-F1
#
_entry.id   AF-A0A1F6U603-F1
#
_cell.length_a   1.000
_cell.length_b   1.000
_cell.length_c   1.000
_cell.angle_alpha   90.00
_cell.angle_beta   90.00
_cell.angle_gamma   90.00
#
_symmetry.space_group_name_H-M   'P 1'
#
loop_
_entity.id
_entity.type
_entity.pdbx_description
1 polymer ?
#
loop_
_entity_poly.entity_id
_entity_poly.type
_entity_poly.pdbx_seq_one_letter_code
_entity_poly.pdbx_strand_id
1 'polypeptide(L)' 'MISKAKGNSSDMDKVLKELRNIKNLLMLSALRAGATSDEVNYATGMGAANIRAMFPVKRGRKNKG' A
#
# COMPACT_ATOMS: atom_id res chain seq x y z
N MET A 1 2.01 0.05 41.69
CA MET A 1 2.08 -0.90 40.57
C MET A 1 0.96 -0.56 39.60
N ILE A 2 1.28 0.02 38.44
CA ILE A 2 0.26 0.36 37.43
C ILE A 2 0.09 -0.88 36.55
N SER A 3 -1.07 -1.54 36.68
CA SER A 3 -1.45 -2.67 35.82
C SER A 3 -1.55 -2.20 34.37
N LYS A 4 -0.66 -2.70 33.51
CA LYS A 4 -0.77 -2.58 32.04
C LYS A 4 -2.07 -3.25 31.61
N ALA A 5 -3.03 -2.47 31.12
CA ALA A 5 -4.22 -3.01 30.47
C ALA A 5 -3.79 -3.87 29.26
N LYS A 6 -4.04 -5.18 29.35
CA LYS A 6 -3.68 -6.20 28.35
C LYS A 6 -4.87 -6.56 27.47
N GLY A 7 -5.62 -5.55 27.02
CA GLY A 7 -6.77 -5.72 26.14
C GLY A 7 -6.82 -4.57 25.14
N ASN A 8 -6.96 -4.90 23.85
CA ASN A 8 -7.23 -4.05 22.67
C ASN A 8 -6.14 -3.98 21.59
N SER A 9 -4.91 -4.49 21.79
CA SER A 9 -3.88 -4.39 20.74
C SER A 9 -4.24 -5.21 19.49
N SER A 10 -4.78 -6.42 19.67
CA SER A 10 -5.07 -7.34 18.57
C SER A 10 -6.16 -6.87 17.61
N ASP A 11 -7.17 -6.15 18.12
CA ASP A 11 -8.28 -5.70 17.28
C ASP A 11 -7.94 -4.38 16.58
N MET A 12 -7.18 -3.51 17.24
CA MET A 12 -6.60 -2.33 16.57
C MET A 12 -5.64 -2.74 15.44
N ASP A 13 -4.83 -3.79 15.63
CA ASP A 13 -3.94 -4.30 14.60
C ASP A 13 -4.71 -4.83 13.37
N LYS A 14 -5.86 -5.50 13.58
CA LYS A 14 -6.74 -5.95 12.49
C LYS A 14 -7.33 -4.76 11.74
N VAL A 15 -7.83 -3.75 12.44
CA VAL A 15 -8.38 -2.53 11.82
C VAL A 15 -7.32 -1.82 10.99
N LEU A 16 -6.11 -1.66 11.52
CA LEU A 16 -4.99 -1.05 10.81
C LEU A 16 -4.59 -1.84 9.56
N LYS A 17 -4.64 -3.18 9.63
CA LYS A 17 -4.41 -4.05 8.47
C LYS A 17 -5.46 -3.83 7.39
N GLU A 18 -6.74 -3.79 7.75
CA GLU A 18 -7.82 -3.55 6.78
C GLU A 18 -7.73 -2.17 6.14
N LEU A 19 -7.43 -1.13 6.92
CA LEU A 19 -7.22 0.22 6.39
C LEU A 19 -6.07 0.27 5.37
N ARG A 20 -4.97 -0.47 5.62
CA ARG A 20 -3.85 -0.59 4.66
C ARG A 20 -4.29 -1.32 3.39
N ASN A 21 -5.09 -2.37 3.50
CA ASN A 21 -5.61 -3.11 2.35
C ASN A 21 -6.51 -2.22 1.48
N ILE A 22 -7.44 -1.47 2.10
CA ILE A 22 -8.34 -0.54 1.41
C ILE A 22 -7.53 0.53 0.67
N LYS A 23 -6.54 1.14 1.35
CA LYS A 23 -5.66 2.13 0.72
C LYS A 23 -4.96 1.56 -0.53
N ASN A 24 -4.43 0.33 -0.43
CA ASN A 24 -3.75 -0.31 -1.56
C ASN A 24 -4.70 -0.57 -2.74
N LEU A 25 -5.95 -0.97 -2.47
CA LEU A 25 -6.97 -1.17 -3.50
C LEU A 25 -7.35 0.13 -4.22
N LEU A 26 -7.48 1.23 -3.48
CA LEU A 26 -7.76 2.55 -4.05
C LEU A 26 -6.61 3.03 -4.94
N MET A 27 -5.36 2.84 -4.50
CA MET A 27 -4.19 3.16 -5.30
C MET A 27 -4.13 2.33 -6.59
N LEU A 28 -4.37 1.02 -6.49
CA LEU A 28 -4.40 0.15 -7.66
C LEU A 28 -5.50 0.58 -8.66
N SER A 29 -6.66 1.02 -8.15
CA SER A 29 -7.76 1.52 -8.97
C SER A 29 -7.39 2.80 -9.70
N ALA A 30 -6.71 3.74 -9.03
CA ALA A 30 -6.20 4.97 -9.66
C ALA A 30 -5.17 4.65 -10.75
N LEU A 31 -4.19 3.77 -10.46
CA LEU A 31 -3.19 3.34 -11.44
C LEU A 31 -3.85 2.66 -12.65
N ARG A 32 -4.87 1.82 -12.42
CA ARG A 32 -5.65 1.18 -13.49
C ARG A 32 -6.42 2.20 -14.33
N ALA A 33 -6.91 3.27 -13.73
CA ALA A 33 -7.60 4.36 -14.42
C ALA A 33 -6.65 5.28 -15.23
N GLY A 34 -5.33 5.01 -15.19
CA GLY A 34 -4.33 5.75 -15.95
C GLY A 34 -3.54 6.78 -15.14
N ALA A 35 -3.80 6.91 -13.83
CA ALA A 35 -2.97 7.75 -12.98
C ALA A 35 -1.53 7.21 -12.93
N THR A 36 -0.58 8.11 -12.95
CA THR A 36 0.85 7.82 -12.82
C THR A 36 1.24 7.65 -11.36
N SER A 37 2.38 6.99 -11.11
CA SER A 37 2.93 6.88 -9.76
C SER A 37 3.25 8.24 -9.12
N ASP A 38 3.51 9.25 -9.92
CA ASP A 38 3.84 10.60 -9.44
C ASP A 38 2.57 11.37 -9.03
N GLU A 39 1.47 11.22 -9.76
CA GLU A 39 0.16 11.77 -9.36
C GLU A 39 -0.37 11.10 -8.08
N VAL A 40 -0.24 9.78 -7.98
CA VAL A 40 -0.59 9.05 -6.74
C VAL A 40 0.32 9.47 -5.59
N ASN A 41 1.60 9.73 -5.84
CA ASN A 41 2.52 10.26 -4.84
C ASN A 41 2.09 11.67 -4.38
N TYR A 42 1.73 12.56 -5.31
CA TYR A 42 1.25 13.90 -4.99
C TYR A 42 0.05 13.85 -4.03
N ALA A 43 -0.88 12.91 -4.25
CA ALA A 43 -2.05 12.75 -3.40
C ALA A 43 -1.78 12.06 -2.04
N THR A 44 -0.76 11.21 -1.93
CA THR A 44 -0.59 10.30 -0.78
C THR A 44 0.70 10.48 0.02
N GLY A 45 1.70 11.16 -0.54
CA GLY A 45 3.03 11.32 0.08
C GLY A 45 3.84 10.03 0.23
N MET A 46 3.45 8.92 -0.41
CA MET A 46 4.07 7.61 -0.20
C MET A 46 5.43 7.42 -0.90
N GLY A 47 5.79 8.33 -1.81
CA GLY A 47 6.94 8.22 -2.69
C GLY A 47 6.64 7.40 -3.94
N ALA A 48 6.86 7.97 -5.12
CA ALA A 48 6.57 7.31 -6.40
C ALA A 48 7.34 5.99 -6.59
N ALA A 49 8.59 5.92 -6.11
CA ALA A 49 9.40 4.69 -6.13
C ALA A 49 8.77 3.56 -5.30
N ASN A 50 8.25 3.89 -4.11
CA ASN A 50 7.58 2.93 -3.24
C ASN A 50 6.27 2.43 -3.88
N ILE A 51 5.50 3.32 -4.48
CA ILE A 51 4.26 2.97 -5.21
C ILE A 51 4.55 1.97 -6.35
N ARG A 52 5.62 2.20 -7.13
CA ARG A 52 6.04 1.28 -8.20
C ARG A 52 6.49 -0.09 -7.67
N ALA A 53 7.09 -0.15 -6.48
CA ALA A 53 7.48 -1.40 -5.84
C ALA A 53 6.27 -2.21 -5.33
N MET A 54 5.20 -1.52 -4.90
CA MET A 54 3.96 -2.15 -4.45
C MET A 54 3.14 -2.75 -5.59
N PHE A 55 3.19 -2.12 -6.77
CA PHE A 55 2.44 -2.55 -7.96
C PHE A 55 3.38 -2.76 -9.15
N PRO A 56 4.27 -3.77 -9.10
CA PRO A 56 5.27 -3.97 -10.14
C PRO A 56 4.58 -4.40 -11.44
N VAL A 57 4.84 -3.66 -12.52
CA VAL A 57 4.48 -4.12 -13.87
C VAL A 57 5.34 -5.36 -14.14
N LYS A 58 4.72 -6.54 -14.30
CA LYS A 58 5.41 -7.72 -14.83
C LYS A 58 5.94 -7.36 -16.22
N ARG A 59 7.15 -6.86 -16.31
CA ARG A 59 7.91 -6.89 -17.55
C ARG A 59 8.12 -8.38 -17.82
N GLY A 60 7.52 -8.89 -18.91
CA GLY A 60 7.73 -10.28 -19.32
C GLY A 60 9.21 -10.62 -19.21
N ARG A 61 9.53 -11.83 -18.70
CA ARG A 61 10.90 -12.34 -18.60
C ARG A 61 11.65 -11.91 -19.86
N LYS A 62 12.65 -11.05 -19.71
CA LYS A 62 13.60 -10.78 -20.79
C LYS A 62 14.30 -12.11 -20.98
N ASN A 63 13.84 -12.93 -21.92
CA ASN A 63 14.59 -14.11 -22.36
C ASN A 63 15.92 -13.54 -22.84
N LYS A 64 16.97 -13.75 -22.04
CA LYS A 64 18.33 -13.60 -22.50
C LYS A 64 18.53 -14.74 -23.50
N GLY A 65 18.38 -14.41 -24.78
CA GLY A 65 19.04 -15.17 -25.84
C GLY A 65 20.54 -14.91 -25.80
#